data_AF-A0A914PAI9-F1
#
_entry.id   AF-A0A914PAI9-F1
#
_cell.length_a   1.000
_cell.length_b   1.000
_cell.length_c   1.000
_cell.angle_alpha   90.00
_cell.angle_beta   90.00
_cell.angle_gamma   90.00
#
_symmetry.space_group_name_H-M   'P 1'
#
loop_
_entity.id
_entity.type
_entity.pdbx_description
1 polymer ?
#
loop_
_entity_poly.entity_id
_entity_poly.type
_entity_poly.pdbx_seq_one_letter_code
_entity_poly.pdbx_strand_id
1 'polypeptide(L)' 'MSATEYGNYVSQHLLKKRPIEQIVEEALDFAHCHGLAMRTPEHKDRSDICQVAPMALFPSPFPSHLLKQALDAQDHIKM' A
#
# COMPACT_ATOMS: atom_id res chain seq x y z
N MET A 1 -1.04 -23.55 1.67
CA MET A 1 -1.14 -22.74 0.44
C MET A 1 0.19 -22.86 -0.27
N SER A 2 0.17 -23.26 -1.54
CA SER A 2 1.40 -23.39 -2.35
C SER A 2 2.04 -22.01 -2.57
N ALA A 3 3.36 -21.93 -2.79
CA ALA A 3 4.06 -20.66 -3.03
C ALA A 3 3.43 -19.83 -4.18
N THR A 4 2.84 -20.52 -5.15
CA THR A 4 2.14 -19.95 -6.29
C THR A 4 0.79 -19.31 -5.92
N GLU A 5 0.08 -19.81 -4.91
CA GLU A 5 -1.15 -19.20 -4.38
C GLU A 5 -0.86 -17.92 -3.59
N TYR A 6 0.27 -17.87 -2.87
CA TYR A 6 0.67 -16.72 -2.05
C TYR A 6 0.98 -15.49 -2.92
N GLY A 7 1.59 -15.70 -4.09
CA GLY A 7 1.93 -14.63 -5.03
C GLY A 7 0.72 -14.02 -5.77
N ASN A 8 -0.44 -14.69 -5.79
CA ASN A 8 -1.60 -14.28 -6.60
C ASN A 8 -2.90 -14.16 -5.78
N TYR A 9 -2.80 -13.96 -4.47
CA TYR A 9 -3.97 -13.93 -3.59
C TYR A 9 -4.92 -12.77 -3.93
N VAL A 10 -4.39 -11.63 -4.39
CA VAL A 10 -5.17 -10.45 -4.80
C VAL A 10 -6.16 -10.78 -5.91
N SER A 11 -5.66 -11.31 -7.03
CA SER A 11 -6.49 -11.67 -8.19
C SER A 11 -7.45 -12.83 -7.88
N GLN A 12 -7.01 -13.78 -7.05
CA GLN A 12 -7.77 -15.00 -6.81
C GLN A 12 -8.89 -14.83 -5.77
N HIS A 13 -8.72 -13.93 -4.79
CA HIS A 13 -9.60 -13.87 -3.61
C HIS A 13 -10.23 -12.50 -3.35
N LEU A 14 -9.58 -11.40 -3.71
CA LEU A 14 -10.04 -10.05 -3.36
C LEU A 14 -10.87 -9.43 -4.48
N LEU A 15 -10.40 -9.52 -5.73
CA LEU A 15 -11.10 -8.93 -6.89
C LEU A 15 -12.34 -9.72 -7.34
N LYS A 16 -12.60 -10.91 -6.77
CA LYS A 16 -13.84 -11.67 -7.07
C LYS A 16 -15.06 -11.17 -6.31
N LYS A 17 -14.88 -10.43 -5.21
CA LYS A 17 -15.96 -10.11 -4.26
C LYS A 17 -16.62 -8.76 -4.54
N ARG A 18 -15.89 -7.82 -5.14
CA ARG A 18 -16.36 -6.46 -5.44
C ARG A 18 -15.68 -5.95 -6.72
N PRO A 19 -16.32 -5.05 -7.49
CA PRO A 19 -15.69 -4.33 -8.59
C PRO A 19 -14.44 -3.59 -8.13
N ILE A 20 -13.38 -3.58 -8.94
CA ILE A 20 -12.11 -2.95 -8.58
C ILE A 20 -12.24 -1.43 -8.45
N GLU A 21 -13.09 -0.82 -9.26
CA GLU A 21 -13.34 0.62 -9.31
C GLU A 21 -13.86 1.15 -7.97
N GLN A 22 -14.78 0.42 -7.34
CA GLN A 22 -15.32 0.77 -6.03
C GLN A 22 -14.25 0.72 -4.94
N ILE A 23 -13.38 -0.29 -4.98
CA ILE A 23 -12.29 -0.43 -4.01
C ILE A 23 -11.27 0.70 -4.18
N VAL A 24 -10.98 1.09 -5.43
CA VAL A 24 -10.07 2.20 -5.73
C VAL A 24 -10.65 3.52 -5.22
N GLU A 25 -11.93 3.80 -5.47
CA GLU A 25 -12.60 5.00 -4.96
C GLU A 25 -12.56 5.08 -3.43
N GLU A 26 -12.94 4.00 -2.74
CA GLU A 26 -12.85 3.89 -1.27
C GLU A 26 -11.42 4.14 -0.75
N ALA A 27 -10.42 3.63 -1.45
CA ALA A 27 -9.02 3.78 -1.07
C ALA A 27 -8.50 5.21 -1.26
N LEU A 28 -8.94 5.90 -2.31
CA LEU A 28 -8.60 7.30 -2.57
C LEU A 28 -9.23 8.23 -1.53
N ASP A 29 -10.51 8.02 -1.21
CA ASP A 29 -11.20 8.76 -0.16
C ASP A 29 -10.54 8.54 1.20
N PHE A 30 -10.25 7.27 1.55
CA PHE A 30 -9.53 6.94 2.77
C PHE A 30 -8.19 7.66 2.84
N ALA A 31 -7.43 7.68 1.74
CA ALA A 31 -6.13 8.33 1.69
C ALA A 31 -6.23 9.84 1.92
N HIS A 32 -7.18 10.52 1.30
CA HIS A 32 -7.42 11.94 1.52
C HIS A 32 -7.87 12.24 2.96
N CYS A 33 -8.80 11.46 3.51
CA CYS A 33 -9.29 11.64 4.88
C CYS A 33 -8.21 11.41 5.95
N HIS A 34 -7.22 10.55 5.69
CA HIS A 34 -6.15 10.23 6.63
C HIS A 34 -4.83 10.96 6.33
N GLY A 35 -4.82 11.87 5.36
CA GLY A 35 -3.63 12.67 5.02
C GLY A 35 -2.52 11.89 4.30
N LEU A 36 -2.85 10.74 3.69
CA LEU A 36 -1.98 10.05 2.72
C LEU A 36 -2.01 10.82 1.39
N ALA A 37 -1.60 12.08 1.44
CA ALA A 37 -1.64 13.01 0.34
C ALA A 37 -0.27 13.66 0.14
N MET A 38 -0.02 14.09 -1.09
CA MET A 38 1.18 14.78 -1.51
C MET A 38 0.78 16.03 -2.30
N ARG A 39 1.70 17.00 -2.39
CA ARG A 39 1.54 18.11 -3.33
C ARG A 39 1.50 17.57 -4.75
N THR A 40 0.79 18.26 -5.63
CA THR A 40 0.75 17.89 -7.05
C THR A 40 2.10 18.18 -7.71
N PRO A 41 2.47 17.48 -8.80
CA PRO A 41 3.73 17.73 -9.49
C PRO A 41 3.88 19.15 -10.03
N GLU A 42 2.76 19.80 -10.37
CA GLU A 42 2.69 21.15 -10.94
C GLU A 42 2.86 22.24 -9.89
N HIS A 43 2.50 21.96 -8.63
CA HIS A 43 2.42 22.95 -7.56
C HIS A 43 3.14 22.44 -6.29
N LYS A 44 4.47 22.36 -6.37
CA LYS A 44 5.31 21.85 -5.28
C LYS A 44 5.52 22.85 -4.13
N ASP A 45 5.24 24.11 -4.36
CA ASP A 45 5.42 25.24 -3.44
C ASP A 45 4.19 25.53 -2.57
N ARG A 46 3.01 25.12 -3.03
CA ARG A 46 1.71 25.37 -2.38
C ARG A 46 0.93 24.08 -2.13
N SER A 47 -0.04 24.15 -1.22
CA SER A 47 -0.81 22.99 -0.75
C SER A 47 -2.32 23.16 -0.92
N ASP A 48 -2.76 24.10 -1.76
CA ASP A 48 -4.19 24.37 -1.99
C ASP A 48 -4.90 23.21 -2.70
N ILE A 49 -4.15 22.44 -3.50
CA ILE A 49 -4.59 21.20 -4.15
C ILE A 49 -3.56 20.12 -3.82
N CYS A 50 -4.03 18.96 -3.42
CA CYS A 50 -3.21 17.79 -3.11
C CYS A 50 -3.70 16.57 -3.89
N GLN A 51 -2.79 15.65 -4.18
CA GLN A 51 -3.07 14.34 -4.77
C GLN A 51 -2.86 13.24 -3.72
N VAL A 52 -3.46 12.08 -3.90
CA VAL A 52 -3.15 10.90 -3.07
C VAL A 52 -1.69 10.50 -3.24
N ALA A 53 -1.03 10.11 -2.15
CA ALA A 53 0.30 9.54 -2.21
C ALA A 53 0.27 8.21 -3.00
N PRO A 54 1.18 7.98 -3.96
CA PRO A 54 1.19 6.73 -4.72
C PRO A 54 1.29 5.51 -3.80
N MET A 55 0.32 4.60 -3.88
CA MET A 55 0.23 3.43 -3.02
C MET A 55 -0.23 2.19 -3.78
N ALA A 56 0.17 1.01 -3.31
CA ALA A 56 -0.38 -0.26 -3.77
C ALA A 56 -1.78 -0.46 -3.18
N LEU A 57 -2.75 -0.88 -4.01
CA LEU A 57 -4.14 -1.10 -3.57
C LEU A 57 -4.26 -2.18 -2.48
N PHE A 58 -3.38 -3.19 -2.52
CA PHE A 58 -3.30 -4.26 -1.54
C PHE A 58 -1.83 -4.47 -1.12
N PRO A 59 -1.58 -4.94 0.11
CA PRO A 59 -0.23 -5.21 0.56
C PRO A 59 0.44 -6.29 -0.28
N SER A 60 1.71 -6.11 -0.62
CA SER A 60 2.45 -7.17 -1.33
C SER A 60 2.72 -8.35 -0.40
N PRO A 61 2.60 -9.60 -0.88
CA PRO A 61 2.93 -10.77 -0.07
C PRO A 61 4.42 -10.75 0.29
N PHE A 62 4.73 -10.91 1.58
CA PHE A 62 6.10 -10.87 2.07
C PHE A 62 6.39 -12.02 3.04
N PRO A 63 7.53 -12.73 2.92
CA PRO A 63 7.85 -13.85 3.82
C PRO A 63 8.09 -13.38 5.27
N SER A 64 7.29 -13.90 6.21
CA SER A 64 7.33 -13.46 7.61
C SER A 64 8.69 -13.69 8.30
N HIS A 65 9.40 -14.77 7.94
CA HIS A 65 10.70 -15.07 8.51
C HIS A 65 11.76 -14.02 8.14
N LEU A 66 11.73 -13.52 6.89
CA LEU A 66 12.63 -12.45 6.44
C LEU A 66 12.30 -11.12 7.10
N LEU A 67 11.01 -10.79 7.25
CA LEU A 67 10.60 -9.57 7.94
C LEU A 67 11.10 -9.57 9.39
N LYS A 68 10.95 -10.70 10.09
CA LYS A 68 11.43 -10.85 11.46
C LYS A 68 12.95 -10.71 11.55
N GLN A 69 13.69 -11.38 10.67
CA GLN A 69 15.16 -11.25 10.62
C GLN A 69 15.61 -9.79 10.38
N ALA A 70 14.92 -9.06 9.50
CA ALA A 70 15.23 -7.66 9.24
C ALA A 70 14.92 -6.75 10.44
N LEU A 71 13.84 -7.00 11.18
CA LEU A 71 13.51 -6.28 12.41
C LEU A 71 14.55 -6.54 13.50
N ASP A 72 14.93 -7.80 13.72
CA ASP A 72 15.96 -8.17 14.70
C ASP A 72 17.31 -7.49 14.37
N ALA A 73 17.68 -7.42 13.08
CA ALA A 73 18.88 -6.73 12.63
C ALA A 73 18.80 -5.20 12.78
N GLN A 74 17.64 -4.58 12.56
CA GLN A 74 17.46 -3.14 12.66
C GLN A 74 17.79 -2.61 14.07
N ASP A 75 17.44 -3.37 15.11
CA ASP A 75 17.74 -3.00 16.50
C ASP A 75 19.25 -2.97 16.79
N HIS A 76 20.06 -3.67 16.00
CA HIS A 76 21.52 -3.69 16.13
C HIS A 76 22.20 -2.67 15.21
N ILE A 77 21.54 -2.20 14.15
CA ILE A 77 22.06 -1.20 13.20
C ILE A 77 21.80 0.24 13.68
N LYS A 78 20.80 0.47 14.54
CA LYS A 78 20.44 1.80 15.07
C LYS A 78 21.32 2.31 16.22
N MET A 79 22.40 1.61 16.58
CA MET A 79 23.44 2.11 17.50
C MET A 79 24.53 2.88 16.73
#